data_AF-A0A8S1JT56-F1
#
_entry.id   AF-A0A8S1JT56-F1
#
_cell.length_a   1.000
_cell.length_b   1.000
_cell.length_c   1.000
_cell.angle_alpha   90.00
_cell.angle_beta   90.00
_cell.angle_gamma   90.00
#
_symmetry.space_group_name_H-M   'P 1'
#
loop_
_entity.id
_entity.type
_entity.pdbx_description
1 polymer ?
#
loop_
_entity_poly.entity_id
_entity_poly.type
_entity_poly.pdbx_seq_one_letter_code
_entity_poly.pdbx_strand_id
1 'polypeptide(L)'
;MSYIGINTSGGINPCITFYERMQACINKENLPNKMCAIEGLDFLECVNRRKQYALNYKIQQELHKNRILVLPTYDVENDRFVSKYQNATEVFQQKH
;
A
#
# COMPACT_ATOMS: atom_id res chain seq x y z
N MET A 1 -29.76 14.37 13.61
CA MET A 1 -28.33 14.26 13.98
C MET A 1 -27.64 13.48 12.89
N SER A 2 -26.77 14.12 12.11
CA SER A 2 -26.04 13.46 11.04
C SER A 2 -24.87 12.69 11.67
N TYR A 3 -24.87 11.37 11.58
CA TYR A 3 -23.84 10.47 12.14
C TYR A 3 -22.53 10.50 11.33
N ILE A 4 -22.09 11.69 10.91
CA ILE A 4 -20.86 11.87 10.16
C ILE A 4 -19.71 11.72 11.14
N GLY A 5 -19.10 10.53 11.17
CA GLY A 5 -17.89 10.27 11.95
C GLY A 5 -17.99 9.14 12.98
N ILE A 6 -19.15 8.49 13.12
CA ILE A 6 -19.29 7.29 13.97
C ILE A 6 -19.31 6.06 13.08
N ASN A 7 -18.48 5.08 13.39
CA ASN A 7 -18.45 3.79 12.70
C ASN A 7 -19.56 2.86 13.21
N THR A 8 -19.76 1.72 12.54
CA THR A 8 -20.80 0.73 12.92
C THR A 8 -20.61 0.14 14.32
N SER A 9 -19.42 0.30 14.90
CA SER A 9 -19.05 -0.17 16.24
C SER A 9 -19.19 0.92 17.31
N GLY A 10 -19.72 2.10 16.97
CA GLY A 10 -19.87 3.23 17.90
C GLY A 10 -18.58 4.02 18.17
N GLY A 11 -17.47 3.66 17.50
CA GLY A 11 -16.20 4.38 17.60
C GLY A 11 -16.02 5.44 16.50
N ILE A 12 -14.92 6.18 16.57
CA ILE A 12 -14.59 7.19 15.57
C ILE A 12 -14.29 6.52 14.22
N ASN A 13 -14.87 7.04 13.12
CA ASN A 13 -14.57 6.58 11.78
C ASN A 13 -13.10 6.90 11.44
N PRO A 14 -12.28 5.92 11.03
CA PRO A 14 -10.85 6.13 10.77
C PRO A 14 -10.58 7.16 9.65
N CYS A 15 -11.56 7.45 8.79
CA CYS A 15 -11.43 8.43 7.71
C CYS A 15 -11.96 9.82 8.06
N ILE A 16 -12.37 10.06 9.32
CA ILE A 16 -12.96 11.34 9.73
C ILE A 16 -12.00 12.51 9.56
N THR A 17 -10.71 12.31 9.85
CA THR A 17 -9.68 13.36 9.76
C THR A 17 -9.47 13.83 8.33
N PHE A 18 -9.55 12.92 7.35
CA PHE A 18 -9.47 13.25 5.94
C PHE A 18 -10.72 13.98 5.46
N TYR A 19 -11.90 13.58 5.98
CA TYR A 19 -13.15 14.28 5.72
C TYR A 19 -13.12 15.72 6.25
N GLU A 20 -12.65 15.92 7.48
CA GLU A 20 -12.52 17.25 8.09
C GLU A 20 -11.56 18.15 7.32
N ARG A 21 -10.42 17.61 6.86
CA ARG A 21 -9.48 18.36 6.00
C ARG A 21 -10.11 18.76 4.67
N MET A 22 -10.83 17.84 4.02
CA MET A 22 -11.55 18.13 2.79
C MET A 22 -12.59 19.23 3.01
N GLN A 23 -13.39 19.14 4.07
CA GLN A 23 -14.38 20.17 4.38
C GLN A 23 -13.75 21.52 4.73
N ALA A 24 -12.64 21.52 5.46
CA ALA A 24 -11.89 22.73 5.77
C ALA A 24 -11.36 23.41 4.51
N CYS A 25 -10.95 22.65 3.49
CA CYS A 25 -10.56 23.20 2.19
C CYS A 25 -11.78 23.75 1.43
N ILE A 26 -12.86 22.96 1.32
CA ILE A 26 -14.09 23.37 0.60
C ILE A 26 -14.65 24.67 1.15
N ASN A 27 -14.63 24.84 2.48
CA ASN A 27 -15.18 26.03 3.14
C ASN A 27 -14.30 27.29 2.97
N LYS A 28 -13.05 27.15 2.51
CA LYS A 28 -12.11 28.27 2.35
C LYS A 28 -11.93 28.71 0.90
N GLU A 29 -12.19 27.82 -0.06
CA GLU A 29 -11.86 28.02 -1.47
C GLU A 29 -13.07 28.42 -2.31
N ASN A 30 -12.87 29.36 -3.25
CA ASN A 30 -13.91 29.81 -4.18
C ASN A 30 -14.20 28.79 -5.30
N LEU A 31 -13.26 27.88 -5.58
CA LEU A 31 -13.39 26.82 -6.60
C LEU A 31 -13.03 25.44 -6.03
N PRO A 32 -13.87 24.87 -5.15
CA PRO A 32 -13.52 23.69 -4.36
C PRO A 32 -13.15 22.46 -5.20
N ASN A 33 -13.83 22.26 -6.34
CA ASN A 33 -13.65 21.07 -7.18
C ASN A 33 -12.24 20.94 -7.77
N LYS A 34 -11.51 22.06 -7.95
CA LYS A 34 -10.14 22.04 -8.47
C LYS A 34 -9.11 22.21 -7.36
N MET A 35 -9.36 23.11 -6.43
CA MET A 35 -8.41 23.47 -5.37
C MET A 35 -8.33 22.39 -4.28
N CYS A 36 -9.45 21.73 -3.97
CA CYS A 36 -9.54 20.71 -2.93
C CYS A 36 -9.54 19.27 -3.47
N ALA A 37 -9.09 19.08 -4.71
CA ALA A 37 -9.08 17.78 -5.37
C ALA A 37 -8.16 16.79 -4.63
N ILE A 38 -7.07 17.26 -4.05
CA ILE A 38 -6.10 16.43 -3.32
C ILE A 38 -6.75 15.86 -2.05
N GLU A 39 -7.37 16.72 -1.25
CA GLU A 39 -8.05 16.34 0.00
C GLU A 39 -9.22 15.39 -0.28
N GLY A 40 -9.95 15.62 -1.38
CA GLY A 40 -10.99 14.72 -1.85
C GLY A 40 -10.44 13.34 -2.24
N LEU A 41 -9.31 13.29 -2.95
CA LEU A 41 -8.65 12.04 -3.33
C LEU A 41 -8.10 11.27 -2.12
N ASP A 42 -7.58 11.97 -1.11
CA ASP A 42 -7.10 11.35 0.13
C ASP A 42 -8.25 10.76 0.95
N PHE A 43 -9.37 11.47 1.06
CA PHE A 43 -10.58 10.93 1.69
C PHE A 43 -11.08 9.68 0.95
N LEU A 44 -11.16 9.74 -0.38
CA LEU A 44 -11.57 8.59 -1.21
C LEU A 44 -10.61 7.41 -1.09
N GLU A 45 -9.30 7.66 -0.97
CA GLU A 45 -8.32 6.61 -0.74
C GLU A 45 -8.44 6.00 0.66
N CYS A 46 -8.75 6.79 1.69
CA CYS A 46 -9.00 6.24 3.02
C CYS A 46 -10.20 5.28 3.02
N VAL A 47 -11.29 5.65 2.34
CA VAL A 47 -12.53 4.86 2.27
C VAL A 47 -12.34 3.59 1.44
N ASN A 48 -11.71 3.69 0.27
CA ASN A 48 -11.66 2.59 -0.70
C ASN A 48 -10.35 1.81 -0.69
N ARG A 49 -9.27 2.36 -0.13
CA ARG A 49 -7.91 1.77 -0.04
C ARG A 49 -7.36 1.27 -1.38
N ARG A 50 -7.78 1.86 -2.50
CA ARG A 50 -7.48 1.37 -3.86
C ARG A 50 -5.98 1.41 -4.15
N LYS A 51 -5.32 2.54 -3.87
CA LYS A 51 -3.88 2.67 -4.06
C LYS A 51 -3.12 1.75 -3.12
N GLN A 52 -3.58 1.59 -1.88
CA GLN A 52 -2.98 0.63 -0.94
C GLN A 52 -3.05 -0.81 -1.45
N TYR A 53 -4.21 -1.26 -1.96
CA TYR A 53 -4.34 -2.61 -2.53
C TYR A 53 -3.45 -2.79 -3.77
N ALA A 54 -3.41 -1.80 -4.66
CA ALA A 54 -2.53 -1.84 -5.83
C ALA A 54 -1.05 -1.91 -5.45
N LEU A 55 -0.63 -1.16 -4.43
CA LEU A 55 0.73 -1.20 -3.91
C LEU A 55 1.06 -2.57 -3.30
N ASN A 56 0.17 -3.10 -2.46
CA ASN A 56 0.35 -4.42 -1.84
C ASN A 56 0.49 -5.52 -2.90
N TYR A 57 -0.33 -5.47 -3.95
CA TYR A 57 -0.24 -6.42 -5.05
C TYR A 57 1.11 -6.35 -5.77
N LYS A 58 1.60 -5.14 -6.07
CA LYS A 58 2.93 -4.95 -6.66
C LYS A 58 4.05 -5.46 -5.76
N ILE A 59 3.98 -5.18 -4.47
CA ILE A 59 4.97 -5.70 -3.50
C ILE A 59 4.96 -7.22 -3.50
N GLN A 60 3.79 -7.85 -3.46
CA GLN A 60 3.68 -9.31 -3.51
C GLN A 60 4.23 -9.90 -4.81
N GLN A 61 3.98 -9.23 -5.94
CA GLN A 61 4.52 -9.63 -7.24
C GLN A 61 6.06 -9.59 -7.24
N GLU A 62 6.66 -8.52 -6.74
CA GLU A 62 8.13 -8.40 -6.65
C GLU A 62 8.72 -9.41 -5.66
N LEU A 63 8.10 -9.62 -4.51
CA LEU A 63 8.50 -10.68 -3.58
C LEU A 63 8.41 -12.08 -4.22
N HIS A 64 7.37 -12.33 -5.01
CA HIS A 64 7.22 -13.59 -5.72
C HIS A 64 8.30 -13.80 -6.78
N LYS A 65 8.61 -12.78 -7.59
CA LYS A 65 9.73 -12.81 -8.54
C LYS A 65 11.04 -13.10 -7.83
N ASN A 66 11.32 -12.41 -6.72
CA ASN A 66 12.52 -12.65 -5.92
C ASN A 66 12.58 -14.09 -5.40
N ARG A 67 11.46 -14.68 -4.97
CA ARG A 67 11.43 -16.09 -4.55
C ARG A 67 11.75 -17.06 -5.69
N ILE A 68 11.23 -16.81 -6.90
CA ILE A 68 11.53 -17.66 -8.07
C ILE A 68 13.00 -17.57 -8.47
N LEU A 69 13.59 -16.37 -8.42
CA LEU A 69 15.00 -16.15 -8.77
C LEU A 69 15.97 -16.87 -7.82
N VAL A 70 15.55 -17.19 -6.60
CA VAL A 70 16.34 -17.94 -5.60
C VAL A 70 16.21 -19.46 -5.77
N LEU A 71 15.30 -19.95 -6.63
CA LEU A 71 15.18 -21.39 -6.86
C LEU A 71 16.46 -21.92 -7.53
N PRO A 72 17.08 -22.97 -6.97
CA PRO A 72 18.29 -23.53 -7.56
C PRO A 72 17.96 -24.17 -8.90
N THR A 73 18.81 -23.91 -9.89
CA THR A 73 18.72 -24.55 -11.21
C THR A 73 19.50 -25.85 -11.20
N TYR A 74 18.91 -26.92 -11.73
CA TYR A 74 19.60 -28.21 -11.86
C TYR A 74 20.66 -28.13 -12.96
N ASP A 75 21.90 -28.43 -12.59
CA ASP A 75 23.05 -28.55 -13.48
C ASP A 75 23.22 -30.03 -13.85
N VAL A 76 22.91 -30.36 -15.11
CA VAL A 76 22.91 -31.74 -15.62
C VAL A 76 24.32 -32.30 -15.76
N GLU A 77 25.32 -31.45 -16.01
CA GLU A 77 26.71 -31.89 -16.23
C GLU A 77 27.38 -32.32 -14.93
N ASN A 78 26.97 -31.72 -13.80
CA ASN A 78 27.54 -31.96 -12.47
C ASN A 78 26.56 -32.63 -11.50
N ASP A 79 25.40 -33.10 -11.98
CA ASP A 79 24.32 -33.74 -11.22
C ASP A 79 24.01 -33.04 -9.87
N ARG A 80 23.84 -31.72 -9.91
CA ARG A 80 23.63 -30.93 -8.68
C ARG A 80 22.73 -29.72 -8.91
N PHE A 81 22.05 -29.31 -7.85
CA PHE A 81 21.30 -28.07 -7.82
C PHE A 81 22.23 -26.90 -7.49
N VAL A 82 22.39 -25.95 -8.42
CA VAL A 82 23.23 -24.76 -8.26
C VAL A 82 22.33 -23.54 -8.06
N SER A 83 22.46 -22.88 -6.90
CA SER A 83 21.84 -21.56 -6.70
C SER A 83 22.63 -20.51 -7.47
N LYS A 84 21.94 -19.69 -8.28
CA LYS A 84 22.55 -18.54 -8.94
C LYS A 84 22.93 -17.42 -7.97
N TYR A 85 22.38 -17.45 -6.75
CA TYR A 85 22.65 -16.46 -5.70
C TYR A 85 23.29 -17.19 -4.51
N GLN A 86 24.61 -17.08 -4.38
CA GLN A 86 25.36 -17.71 -3.28
C GLN A 86 25.13 -17.02 -1.93
N ASN A 87 24.64 -15.76 -1.91
CA ASN A 87 24.43 -14.96 -0.69
C ASN A 87 23.02 -14.37 -0.60
N ALA A 88 21.97 -15.20 -0.65
CA ALA A 88 20.60 -14.70 -0.40
C ALA A 88 20.41 -14.19 1.05
N THR A 89 21.28 -14.59 1.98
CA THR A 89 21.25 -14.18 3.39
C THR A 89 21.67 -12.72 3.60
N GLU A 90 22.57 -12.15 2.78
CA GLU A 90 23.01 -10.76 2.93
C GLU A 90 21.94 -9.74 2.51
N VAL A 91 21.03 -10.12 1.61
CA VAL A 91 19.96 -9.25 1.09
C VAL A 91 18.82 -9.06 2.12
N PHE A 92 18.62 -10.03 3.03
CA PHE A 92 17.54 -10.00 4.03
C PHE A 92 18.01 -9.86 5.48
N GLN A 93 19.32 -9.87 5.77
CA GLN A 93 19.87 -9.72 7.12
C GLN A 93 20.24 -8.28 7.52
N GLN A 94 19.82 -7.25 6.79
CA GLN A 94 19.83 -5.89 7.35
C GLN A 94 18.66 -5.68 8.31
N LYS A 95 18.94 -5.99 9.58
CA LYS A 95 18.19 -5.71 10.83
C LYS A 95 17.29 -6.83 11.36
N HIS A 96 17.80 -7.56 12.35
CA HIS A 96 17.36 -7.38 13.73
C HIS A 96 18.47 -7.72 14.72
#